data_AF-A0A6J1PG28-F1
#
_entry.id   AF-A0A6J1PG28-F1
#
_cell.length_a   1.000
_cell.length_b   1.000
_cell.length_c   1.000
_cell.angle_alpha   90.00
_cell.angle_beta   90.00
_cell.angle_gamma   90.00
#
_symmetry.space_group_name_H-M   'P 1'
#
loop_
_entity.id
_entity.type
_entity.pdbx_description
1 polymer ?
#
loop_
_entity_poly.entity_id
_entity_poly.type
_entity_poly.pdbx_seq_one_letter_code
_entity_poly.pdbx_strand_id
1 'polypeptide(L)'
;MCVAVCGRTLERNRSINLLLLVHPLTLSPSRMPVENIQYSEKYSDDRYEYRHVILPLDIARHVPKTHLMTETEWRNLGVQQSPGWVHYMMHGPEPHVLLFRRMRTDIVPAPRCTALQREQTVVYSI
;
A
#
# COMPACT_ATOMS: atom_id res chain seq x y z
N MET A 1 -54.33 28.62 -40.72
CA MET A 1 -54.88 29.98 -40.48
C MET A 1 -54.61 30.37 -39.03
N CYS A 2 -53.97 31.52 -38.83
CA CYS A 2 -53.95 32.30 -37.58
C CYS A 2 -55.40 32.58 -37.12
N VAL A 3 -55.75 32.93 -35.88
CA VAL A 3 -55.30 34.10 -35.10
C VAL A 3 -55.61 33.91 -33.60
N ALA A 4 -54.77 34.56 -32.79
CA ALA A 4 -54.79 34.71 -31.34
C ALA A 4 -55.99 35.48 -30.75
N VAL A 5 -56.24 35.24 -29.45
CA VAL A 5 -56.94 36.14 -28.51
C VAL A 5 -56.04 36.20 -27.27
N CYS A 6 -55.27 37.28 -27.11
CA CYS A 6 -55.60 38.51 -26.37
C CYS A 6 -55.26 38.42 -24.88
N GLY A 7 -54.13 39.07 -24.53
CA GLY A 7 -53.93 39.96 -23.38
C GLY A 7 -54.36 39.52 -21.97
N ARG A 8 -53.38 39.49 -21.04
CA ARG A 8 -53.10 40.64 -20.18
C ARG A 8 -51.94 40.38 -19.21
N THR A 9 -51.05 41.35 -19.17
CA THR A 9 -49.97 41.58 -18.24
C THR A 9 -50.45 41.54 -16.78
N LEU A 10 -49.78 40.76 -15.94
CA LEU A 10 -49.70 41.05 -14.50
C LEU A 10 -48.25 40.90 -14.06
N GLU A 11 -47.64 42.03 -13.81
CA GLU A 11 -46.37 42.19 -13.12
C GLU A 11 -46.41 41.47 -11.76
N ARG A 12 -45.47 40.57 -11.52
CA ARG A 12 -44.84 40.50 -10.19
C ARG A 12 -43.50 39.78 -10.27
N ASN A 13 -42.44 40.60 -10.33
CA ASN A 13 -41.11 40.22 -9.91
C ASN A 13 -41.15 39.66 -8.48
N ARG A 14 -41.03 38.35 -8.34
CA ARG A 14 -40.28 37.70 -7.25
C ARG A 14 -39.65 36.45 -7.83
N SER A 15 -38.33 36.41 -7.77
CA SER A 15 -37.47 35.29 -8.20
C SER A 15 -38.06 33.93 -7.84
N ILE A 16 -38.50 33.20 -8.85
CA ILE A 16 -38.63 31.75 -8.80
C ILE A 16 -37.96 31.24 -10.07
N ASN A 17 -36.62 31.25 -10.08
CA ASN A 17 -35.90 30.49 -11.09
C ASN A 17 -35.83 29.04 -10.61
N LEU A 18 -36.89 28.33 -11.00
CA LEU A 18 -36.93 26.90 -11.23
C LEU A 18 -35.89 26.57 -12.30
N LEU A 19 -34.66 26.24 -11.89
CA LEU A 19 -33.69 25.60 -12.76
C LEU A 19 -33.31 24.24 -12.17
N LEU A 20 -33.92 23.21 -12.76
CA LEU A 20 -33.37 21.90 -13.07
C LEU A 20 -31.98 21.62 -12.49
N LEU A 21 -31.87 20.65 -11.60
CA LEU A 21 -30.97 19.49 -11.71
C LEU A 21 -31.40 18.46 -10.66
N VAL A 22 -32.29 17.55 -11.08
CA VAL A 22 -32.49 16.26 -10.44
C VAL A 22 -31.20 15.44 -10.60
N HIS A 23 -30.31 15.54 -9.62
CA HIS A 23 -29.32 14.49 -9.42
C HIS A 23 -29.72 13.73 -8.15
N PRO A 24 -30.27 12.52 -8.26
CA PRO A 24 -30.19 11.59 -7.15
C PRO A 24 -28.69 11.37 -6.93
N LEU A 25 -28.16 11.79 -5.78
CA LEU A 25 -26.94 11.18 -5.29
C LEU A 25 -27.34 9.74 -4.94
N THR A 26 -27.28 8.89 -5.97
CA THR A 26 -27.10 7.48 -5.84
C THR A 26 -25.87 7.31 -4.94
N LEU A 27 -26.12 7.08 -3.66
CA LEU A 27 -25.18 6.31 -2.85
C LEU A 27 -25.08 4.97 -3.56
N SER A 28 -24.14 4.89 -4.49
CA SER A 28 -23.64 3.64 -4.99
C SER A 28 -23.31 2.83 -3.74
N PRO A 29 -23.76 1.57 -3.61
CA PRO A 29 -22.97 0.66 -2.81
C PRO A 29 -21.61 0.73 -3.47
N SER A 30 -20.64 1.35 -2.81
CA SER A 30 -19.24 1.21 -3.15
C SER A 30 -19.02 -0.29 -3.13
N ARG A 31 -19.13 -0.90 -4.31
CA ARG A 31 -18.71 -2.26 -4.59
C ARG A 31 -17.22 -2.22 -4.26
N MET A 32 -16.89 -2.49 -3.00
CA MET A 32 -15.53 -2.66 -2.55
C MET A 32 -14.95 -3.69 -3.52
N PRO A 33 -13.92 -3.38 -4.32
CA PRO A 33 -13.24 -4.43 -5.04
C PRO A 33 -12.56 -5.26 -3.95
N VAL A 34 -13.11 -6.43 -3.66
CA VAL A 34 -12.76 -7.31 -2.52
C VAL A 34 -11.36 -7.92 -2.65
N GLU A 35 -10.50 -7.45 -3.55
CA GLU A 35 -9.36 -8.24 -4.01
C GLU A 35 -8.02 -7.49 -4.05
N ASN A 36 -7.99 -6.22 -3.63
CA ASN A 36 -6.78 -5.42 -3.76
C ASN A 36 -5.99 -5.41 -2.44
N ILE A 37 -4.98 -6.28 -2.34
CA ILE A 37 -3.91 -6.18 -1.35
C ILE A 37 -3.24 -4.81 -1.51
N GLN A 38 -3.17 -4.03 -0.42
CA GLN A 38 -2.55 -2.70 -0.45
C GLN A 38 -1.11 -2.77 0.04
N TYR A 39 -0.21 -2.08 -0.64
CA TYR A 39 1.21 -2.01 -0.33
C TYR A 39 1.57 -0.59 0.08
N SER A 40 2.26 -0.44 1.21
CA SER A 40 2.75 0.87 1.63
C SER A 40 3.97 1.32 0.83
N GLU A 41 4.27 2.61 0.94
CA GLU A 41 5.59 3.13 0.59
C GLU A 41 6.68 2.47 1.43
N LYS A 42 7.89 2.41 0.86
CA LYS A 42 9.06 1.85 1.53
C LYS A 42 9.70 2.94 2.38
N TYR A 43 10.13 2.57 3.58
CA TYR A 43 10.95 3.42 4.44
C TYR A 43 12.19 2.64 4.84
N SER A 44 13.33 3.32 4.98
CA SER A 44 14.61 2.70 5.28
C SER A 44 15.25 3.33 6.51
N ASP A 45 15.94 2.50 7.28
CA ASP A 45 16.86 2.93 8.35
C ASP A 45 18.32 2.66 7.91
N ASP A 46 19.26 2.71 8.84
CA ASP A 46 20.69 2.50 8.58
C ASP A 46 21.07 1.06 8.15
N ARG A 47 20.16 0.07 8.22
CA ARG A 47 20.51 -1.35 8.00
C ARG A 47 19.48 -2.12 7.17
N TYR A 48 18.22 -1.71 7.20
CA TYR A 48 17.06 -2.41 6.67
C TYR A 48 16.11 -1.44 5.93
N GLU A 49 15.42 -2.01 4.94
CA GLU A 49 14.27 -1.42 4.27
C GLU A 49 13.02 -2.09 4.82
N TYR A 50 11.97 -1.31 5.05
CA TYR A 50 10.72 -1.73 5.65
C TYR A 50 9.54 -1.36 4.75
N ARG A 51 8.49 -2.17 4.84
CA ARG A 51 7.20 -1.95 4.17
C ARG A 51 6.14 -2.69 4.94
N HIS A 52 4.92 -2.14 4.97
CA HIS A 52 3.75 -2.88 5.44
C HIS A 52 2.82 -3.22 4.28
N VAL A 53 2.14 -4.35 4.40
CA VAL A 53 1.14 -4.82 3.45
C VAL A 53 -0.17 -5.00 4.19
N ILE A 54 -1.23 -4.39 3.68
CA ILE A 54 -2.56 -4.45 4.26
C ILE A 54 -3.37 -5.44 3.43
N LEU A 55 -3.73 -6.55 4.06
CA LEU A 55 -4.56 -7.60 3.46
C LEU A 55 -6.05 -7.24 3.57
N PRO A 56 -6.87 -7.61 2.58
CA PRO A 56 -8.32 -7.57 2.72
C PRO A 56 -8.76 -8.53 3.83
N LEU A 57 -9.89 -8.22 4.48
CA LEU A 57 -10.36 -8.94 5.66
C LEU A 57 -10.58 -10.44 5.41
N ASP A 58 -10.98 -10.80 4.19
CA ASP A 58 -11.20 -12.20 3.79
C ASP A 58 -9.91 -13.03 3.79
N ILE A 59 -8.79 -12.44 3.35
CA ILE A 59 -7.48 -13.08 3.35
C ILE A 59 -6.85 -13.01 4.75
N ALA A 60 -7.03 -11.90 5.46
CA ALA A 60 -6.48 -11.68 6.80
C ALA A 60 -6.90 -12.75 7.82
N ARG A 61 -8.07 -13.38 7.64
CA ARG A 61 -8.54 -14.50 8.48
C ARG A 61 -7.67 -15.75 8.38
N HIS A 62 -6.95 -15.92 7.28
CA HIS A 62 -6.06 -17.05 7.02
C HIS A 62 -4.64 -16.81 7.55
N VAL A 63 -4.34 -15.61 8.05
CA VAL A 63 -3.02 -15.29 8.62
C VAL A 63 -2.86 -16.01 9.96
N PRO A 64 -1.82 -16.83 10.13
CA PRO A 64 -1.55 -17.50 11.39
C PRO A 64 -1.15 -16.48 12.47
N LYS A 65 -1.75 -16.61 13.66
CA LYS A 65 -1.43 -15.77 14.83
C LYS A 65 -0.37 -16.38 15.75
N THR A 66 0.05 -17.61 15.46
CA THR A 66 0.93 -18.40 16.31
C THR A 66 2.40 -18.23 15.97
N HIS A 67 2.73 -17.89 14.73
CA HIS A 67 4.10 -17.84 14.22
C HIS A 67 4.27 -16.81 13.10
N LEU A 68 5.52 -16.42 12.86
CA LEU A 68 5.89 -15.56 11.74
C LEU A 68 5.90 -16.36 10.43
N MET A 69 5.20 -15.85 9.43
CA MET A 69 5.14 -16.47 8.10
C MET A 69 6.49 -16.43 7.37
N THR A 70 6.84 -17.56 6.75
CA THR A 70 7.94 -17.70 5.80
C THR A 70 7.59 -17.12 4.42
N GLU A 71 8.61 -16.98 3.55
CA GLU A 71 8.42 -16.48 2.18
C GLU A 71 7.29 -17.20 1.43
N THR A 72 7.27 -18.52 1.49
CA THR A 72 6.26 -19.32 0.81
C THR A 72 4.86 -19.07 1.36
N GLU A 73 4.72 -18.94 2.68
CA GLU A 73 3.41 -18.80 3.34
C GLU A 73 2.71 -17.48 2.98
N TRP A 74 3.42 -16.35 3.05
CA TRP A 74 2.80 -15.08 2.65
C TRP A 74 2.59 -14.98 1.14
N ARG A 75 3.42 -15.64 0.31
CA ARG A 75 3.16 -15.77 -1.14
C ARG A 75 1.89 -16.54 -1.43
N ASN A 76 1.61 -17.61 -0.66
CA ASN A 76 0.39 -18.40 -0.80
C ASN A 76 -0.88 -17.60 -0.43
N LEU A 77 -0.76 -16.58 0.41
CA LEU A 77 -1.85 -15.63 0.71
C LEU A 77 -2.09 -14.61 -0.43
N GLY A 78 -1.28 -14.64 -1.49
CA GLY A 78 -1.38 -13.73 -2.63
C GLY A 78 -0.53 -12.47 -2.51
N VAL A 79 0.28 -12.32 -1.45
CA VAL A 79 1.21 -11.19 -1.30
C VAL A 79 2.35 -11.35 -2.32
N GLN A 80 2.54 -10.33 -3.17
CA GLN A 80 3.54 -10.35 -4.24
C GLN A 80 4.59 -9.27 -4.00
N GLN A 81 5.82 -9.69 -3.72
CA GLN A 81 6.96 -8.81 -3.45
C GLN A 81 8.24 -9.37 -4.08
N SER A 82 9.24 -8.50 -4.22
CA SER A 82 10.60 -8.92 -4.60
C SER A 82 11.17 -9.96 -3.61
N PRO A 83 12.16 -10.78 -3.99
CA PRO A 83 12.79 -11.69 -3.04
C PRO A 83 13.52 -10.94 -1.90
N GLY A 84 13.68 -11.62 -0.76
CA GLY A 84 14.44 -11.14 0.40
C GLY A 84 13.64 -10.33 1.44
N TRP A 85 12.32 -10.16 1.26
CA TRP A 85 11.46 -9.61 2.30
C TRP A 85 11.15 -10.67 3.35
N VAL A 86 11.35 -10.30 4.62
CA VAL A 86 11.13 -11.16 5.78
C VAL A 86 10.03 -10.54 6.65
N HIS A 87 8.99 -11.32 6.93
CA HIS A 87 7.97 -10.94 7.90
C HIS A 87 8.55 -11.02 9.31
N TYR A 88 8.74 -9.88 9.96
CA TYR A 88 9.57 -9.81 11.18
C TYR A 88 8.78 -9.62 12.47
N MET A 89 7.52 -9.19 12.39
CA MET A 89 6.70 -8.92 13.55
C MET A 89 5.23 -9.19 13.23
N MET A 90 4.53 -9.86 14.15
CA MET A 90 3.08 -9.99 14.12
C MET A 90 2.45 -8.80 14.85
N HIS A 91 1.47 -8.17 14.22
CA HIS A 91 0.71 -7.09 14.84
C HIS A 91 -0.59 -7.65 15.44
N GLY A 92 -0.65 -7.71 16.78
CA GLY A 92 -1.77 -8.32 17.52
C GLY A 92 -3.14 -7.62 17.35
N PRO A 93 -3.22 -6.27 17.43
CA PRO A 93 -4.48 -5.54 17.28
C PRO A 93 -5.05 -5.62 15.86
N GLU A 94 -4.19 -5.52 14.85
CA GLU A 94 -4.54 -5.48 13.43
C GLU A 94 -3.83 -6.60 12.65
N PRO A 95 -4.34 -7.85 12.66
CA PRO A 95 -3.69 -9.01 12.03
C PRO A 95 -3.67 -8.93 10.50
N HIS A 96 -4.43 -8.00 9.92
CA HIS A 96 -4.49 -7.74 8.49
C HIS A 96 -3.30 -6.89 8.01
N VAL A 97 -2.50 -6.33 8.93
CA VAL A 97 -1.29 -5.57 8.62
C VAL A 97 -0.07 -6.47 8.80
N LEU A 98 0.60 -6.78 7.69
CA LEU A 98 1.83 -7.57 7.67
C LEU A 98 3.05 -6.66 7.57
N LEU A 99 4.01 -6.86 8.47
CA LEU A 99 5.21 -6.05 8.58
C LEU A 99 6.43 -6.78 8.00
N PHE A 100 7.00 -6.21 6.94
CA PHE A 100 8.16 -6.79 6.27
C PHE A 100 9.40 -5.93 6.45
N ARG A 101 10.56 -6.59 6.55
CA ARG A 101 11.88 -5.98 6.49
C ARG A 101 12.77 -6.69 5.49
N ARG A 102 13.72 -5.99 4.88
CA ARG A 102 14.72 -6.53 3.97
C ARG A 102 16.06 -5.85 4.22
N MET A 103 17.17 -6.57 4.10
CA MET A 103 18.50 -5.97 4.27
C MET A 103 18.77 -4.98 3.12
N ARG A 104 19.31 -3.81 3.47
CA ARG A 104 19.75 -2.82 2.48
C ARG A 104 20.96 -3.34 1.72
N THR A 105 20.88 -3.31 0.40
CA THR A 105 22.00 -3.67 -0.51
C THR A 105 22.75 -2.44 -0.98
N ASP A 106 22.18 -1.25 -0.80
CA ASP A 106 22.73 0.04 -1.20
C ASP A 106 23.77 0.59 -0.21
N ILE A 107 23.71 0.13 1.04
CA ILE A 107 24.78 0.37 2.01
C ILE A 107 25.84 -0.68 1.75
N VAL A 108 26.81 -0.33 0.91
CA VAL A 108 28.08 -1.06 0.83
C VAL A 108 28.65 -1.00 2.25
N PRO A 109 28.71 -2.11 3.01
CA PRO A 109 29.51 -2.08 4.22
C PRO A 109 30.91 -1.74 3.73
N ALA A 110 31.47 -0.61 4.20
CA ALA A 110 32.86 -0.25 3.92
C ALA A 110 33.67 -1.55 3.98
N PRO A 111 34.45 -1.87 2.93
CA PRO A 111 35.07 -3.19 2.80
C PRO A 111 35.69 -3.49 4.13
N ARG A 112 35.17 -4.53 4.81
CA ARG A 112 35.81 -5.05 6.01
C ARG A 112 37.23 -5.25 5.56
N CYS A 113 38.16 -4.50 6.13
CA CYS A 113 39.55 -4.52 5.73
C CYS A 113 39.95 -6.00 5.78
N THR A 114 39.96 -6.65 4.62
CA THR A 114 40.58 -7.96 4.45
C THR A 114 42.03 -7.63 4.62
N ALA A 115 42.47 -7.67 5.88
CA ALA A 115 43.84 -7.47 6.27
C ALA A 115 44.67 -8.27 5.28
N LEU A 116 45.58 -7.56 4.63
CA LEU A 116 46.64 -8.11 3.82
C LEU A 116 47.31 -9.27 4.59
N GLN A 117 46.89 -10.50 4.30
CA GLN A 117 47.70 -11.69 4.56
C GLN A 117 48.31 -12.15 3.24
N ARG A 118 49.05 -11.23 2.62
CA ARG A 118 50.09 -11.54 1.65
C ARG A 118 51.29 -10.70 2.08
N GLU A 119 52.40 -11.39 2.35
CA GLU A 119 53.70 -10.88 2.84
C GLU A 119 53.95 -10.97 4.34
N GLN A 120 54.05 -12.21 4.83
CA GLN A 120 54.89 -12.49 6.01
C GLN A 120 55.56 -13.87 5.88
N THR A 121 56.31 -14.10 4.80
CA THR A 121 57.32 -15.20 4.75
C THR A 121 58.46 -14.91 3.77
N VAL A 122 58.91 -13.65 3.68
CA VAL A 122 60.22 -13.33 3.06
C VAL A 122 61.00 -12.39 3.98
N VAL A 123 61.02 -12.68 5.28
CA VAL A 123 61.97 -12.07 6.23
C VAL A 123 62.32 -13.09 7.33
N TYR A 124 62.66 -14.32 6.92
CA TYR A 124 63.55 -15.17 7.70
C TYR A 124 64.70 -15.54 6.76
N SER A 125 65.57 -14.55 6.58
CA SER A 125 66.91 -14.70 6.04
C SER A 125 67.85 -14.44 7.20
N ILE A 126 68.46 -15.50 7.77
CA ILE A 126 69.90 -15.62 8.10
C ILE A 126 70.21 -17.12 8.13
#